data_AF-A0A2P5I7N2-F1
#
_entry.id   AF-A0A2P5I7N2-F1
#
_cell.length_a   1.000
_cell.length_b   1.000
_cell.length_c   1.000
_cell.angle_alpha   90.00
_cell.angle_beta   90.00
_cell.angle_gamma   90.00
#
_symmetry.space_group_name_H-M   'P 1'
#
loop_
_entity.id
_entity.type
_entity.pdbx_description
1 polymer ?
#
loop_
_entity_poly.entity_id
_entity_poly.type
_entity_poly.pdbx_seq_one_letter_code
_entity_poly.pdbx_strand_id
1 'polypeptide(L)'
;MADFLSHSVSDGKRVAYFRGRKLHGRAMRVPEGYRGAVVDKTEPPKPQGHTPEEPELVNLEAEDEMPLGALGTKAEFEEIVIWGHESVADTNSDPHVRGVEEWMDLAHKIHAYEKNSQ
;
A
#
# COMPACT_ATOMS: atom_id res chain seq x y z
N MET A 1 -18.38 -19.51 -30.11
CA MET A 1 -17.19 -18.83 -30.67
C MET A 1 -17.28 -17.38 -30.23
N ALA A 2 -16.20 -16.88 -29.66
CA ALA A 2 -16.16 -15.67 -28.83
C ALA A 2 -16.24 -14.39 -29.67
N ASP A 3 -16.99 -13.41 -29.16
CA ASP A 3 -16.79 -11.99 -29.45
C ASP A 3 -16.79 -11.24 -28.11
N PHE A 4 -15.62 -11.18 -27.48
CA PHE A 4 -15.34 -10.31 -26.34
C PHE A 4 -15.09 -8.90 -26.89
N LEU A 5 -16.12 -8.05 -26.88
CA LEU A 5 -15.97 -6.63 -27.19
C LEU A 5 -15.75 -5.80 -25.93
N SER A 6 -14.78 -4.90 -26.08
CA SER A 6 -14.46 -3.75 -25.24
C SER A 6 -13.80 -4.06 -23.91
N HIS A 7 -12.55 -3.62 -23.73
CA HIS A 7 -12.25 -2.35 -23.09
C HIS A 7 -10.92 -1.85 -23.64
N SER A 8 -10.93 -0.69 -24.31
CA SER A 8 -9.70 0.01 -24.67
C SER A 8 -9.00 0.47 -23.39
N VAL A 9 -8.02 -0.30 -22.92
CA VAL A 9 -7.10 0.17 -21.88
C VAL A 9 -6.28 1.29 -22.51
N SER A 10 -6.58 2.54 -22.14
CA SER A 10 -5.64 3.64 -22.36
C SER A 10 -4.27 3.17 -21.90
N ASP A 11 -3.24 3.28 -22.74
CA ASP A 11 -1.95 2.58 -22.66
C ASP A 11 -1.10 2.87 -21.39
N GLY A 12 -1.69 3.52 -20.37
CA GLY A 12 -1.09 3.88 -19.08
C GLY A 12 0.02 4.93 -19.17
N LYS A 13 0.47 5.25 -20.38
CA LYS A 13 1.62 6.10 -20.64
C LYS A 13 1.34 7.57 -20.33
N ARG A 14 2.23 8.18 -19.55
CA ARG A 14 2.24 9.61 -19.21
C ARG A 14 3.59 10.23 -19.59
N VAL A 15 3.61 11.54 -19.77
CA VAL A 15 4.86 12.30 -19.97
C VAL A 15 4.87 13.50 -19.03
N ALA A 16 6.00 13.72 -18.37
CA ALA A 16 6.23 14.88 -17.51
C ALA A 16 7.66 15.39 -17.69
N TYR A 17 7.93 16.61 -17.25
CA TYR A 17 9.26 17.19 -17.23
C TYR A 17 9.62 17.58 -15.80
N PHE A 18 10.77 17.09 -15.33
CA PHE A 18 11.27 17.42 -14.01
C PHE A 18 12.70 17.95 -14.14
N ARG A 19 12.92 19.20 -13.71
CA ARG A 19 14.22 19.89 -13.82
C ARG A 19 14.79 19.87 -15.24
N GLY A 20 13.93 20.08 -16.24
CA GLY A 20 14.31 20.09 -17.66
C GLY A 20 14.54 18.71 -18.29
N ARG A 21 14.36 17.62 -17.54
CA ARG A 21 14.51 16.25 -18.05
C ARG A 21 13.14 15.63 -18.36
N LYS A 22 13.01 15.00 -19.52
CA LYS A 22 11.79 14.31 -19.94
C LYS A 22 11.67 12.98 -19.18
N LEU A 23 10.50 12.75 -18.58
CA LEU A 23 10.14 11.53 -17.89
C LEU A 23 8.99 10.85 -18.64
N HIS A 24 9.08 9.53 -18.77
CA HIS A 24 7.99 8.71 -19.26
C HIS A 24 7.41 7.95 -18.07
N GLY A 25 6.11 8.11 -17.88
CA GLY A 25 5.36 7.53 -16.78
C GLY A 25 4.52 6.35 -17.25
N ARG A 26 4.31 5.39 -16.37
CA ARG A 26 3.24 4.39 -16.50
C ARG A 26 2.33 4.47 -15.29
N ALA A 27 1.06 4.74 -15.54
CA ALA A 27 0.00 4.70 -14.57
C ALA A 27 -0.37 3.25 -14.25
N MET A 28 -0.44 2.96 -12.96
CA MET A 28 -0.69 1.64 -12.39
C MET A 28 -1.82 1.79 -11.39
N ARG A 29 -2.90 1.04 -11.59
CA ARG A 29 -4.00 1.01 -10.62
C ARG A 29 -3.60 0.14 -9.43
N VAL A 30 -4.13 0.48 -8.26
CA VAL A 30 -4.09 -0.41 -7.10
C VAL A 30 -4.81 -1.72 -7.46
N PRO A 31 -4.23 -2.91 -7.16
CA PRO A 31 -4.86 -4.18 -7.47
C PRO A 31 -6.24 -4.35 -6.81
N GLU A 32 -7.09 -5.17 -7.43
CA GLU A 32 -8.44 -5.44 -6.92
C GLU A 32 -8.39 -6.03 -5.50
N GLY A 33 -9.28 -5.54 -4.62
CA GLY A 33 -9.31 -5.95 -3.21
C GLY A 33 -8.29 -5.22 -2.31
N TYR A 34 -7.45 -4.34 -2.88
CA TYR A 34 -6.51 -3.50 -2.13
C TYR A 34 -6.92 -2.04 -2.16
N ARG A 35 -6.39 -1.25 -1.22
CA ARG A 35 -6.49 0.22 -1.20
C ARG A 35 -5.11 0.84 -1.04
N GLY A 36 -4.85 1.94 -1.74
CA GLY A 36 -3.67 2.75 -1.54
C GLY A 36 -3.88 3.74 -0.39
N ALA A 37 -2.91 3.84 0.53
CA ALA A 37 -2.96 4.79 1.63
C ALA A 37 -1.59 5.44 1.87
N VAL A 38 -1.59 6.73 2.17
CA VAL A 38 -0.43 7.46 2.70
C VAL A 38 -0.63 7.58 4.20
N VAL A 39 0.30 7.02 4.97
CA VAL A 39 0.23 6.98 6.44
C VAL A 39 1.38 7.78 7.05
N ASP A 40 1.15 8.33 8.24
CA ASP A 40 2.13 9.07 9.01
C ASP A 40 2.14 8.58 10.46
N LYS A 41 3.25 8.75 11.16
CA LYS A 41 3.34 8.38 12.58
C LYS A 41 2.47 9.33 13.39
N THR A 42 1.57 8.78 14.17
CA THR A 42 0.86 9.53 15.21
C THR A 42 1.64 9.44 16.51
N GLU A 43 1.70 10.55 17.23
CA GLU A 43 2.26 10.56 18.57
C GLU A 43 1.48 9.58 19.47
N PRO A 44 2.18 8.77 20.28
CA PRO A 44 1.50 7.90 21.23
C PRO A 44 0.69 8.75 22.22
N PRO A 45 -0.47 8.27 22.69
CA PRO A 45 -1.22 8.98 23.73
C PRO A 45 -0.32 9.19 24.95
N LYS A 46 -0.28 10.42 25.46
CA LYS A 46 0.49 10.73 26.68
C LYS A 46 -0.08 9.88 27.82
N PRO A 47 0.76 9.20 28.63
CA PRO A 47 0.28 8.46 29.79
C PRO A 47 -0.50 9.41 30.69
N GLN A 48 -1.73 9.04 31.03
CA GLN A 48 -2.55 9.80 31.97
C GLN A 48 -1.84 9.76 33.33
N GLY A 49 -1.51 10.93 33.86
CA GLY A 49 -0.76 11.06 35.10
C GLY A 49 -1.50 10.41 36.27
N HIS A 50 -0.82 9.51 36.98
CA HIS A 50 -1.30 8.93 38.22
C HIS A 50 -1.49 10.04 39.27
N THR A 51 -2.67 10.09 39.87
CA THR A 51 -2.94 10.94 41.04
C THR A 51 -2.44 10.20 42.29
N PRO A 52 -1.69 10.82 43.23
CA PRO A 52 -0.85 10.06 44.20
C PRO A 52 -1.54 9.33 45.37
N GLU A 53 -2.85 9.05 45.37
CA GLU A 53 -3.56 8.71 46.63
C GLU A 53 -4.36 7.39 46.68
N GLU A 54 -4.18 6.45 45.74
CA GLU A 54 -4.78 5.10 45.87
C GLU A 54 -3.71 4.00 45.97
N PRO A 55 -3.88 3.00 46.86
CA PRO A 55 -2.92 1.91 47.03
C PRO A 55 -2.73 1.16 45.71
N GLU A 56 -1.48 1.01 45.27
CA GLU A 56 -1.08 0.27 44.07
C GLU A 56 -1.58 -1.18 44.16
N LEU A 57 -2.75 -1.45 43.58
CA LEU A 57 -3.01 -2.75 42.97
C LEU A 57 -2.04 -2.85 41.80
N VAL A 58 -0.92 -3.52 42.01
CA VAL A 58 0.02 -3.87 40.94
C VAL A 58 -0.76 -4.72 39.94
N ASN A 59 -1.20 -4.09 38.86
CA ASN A 59 -1.83 -4.80 37.77
C ASN A 59 -0.73 -5.59 37.05
N LEU A 60 -0.57 -6.86 37.40
CA LEU A 60 0.37 -7.80 36.77
C LEU A 60 0.06 -8.02 35.27
N GLU A 61 -1.06 -7.51 34.75
CA GLU A 61 -1.35 -7.49 33.32
C GLU A 61 -0.78 -6.27 32.57
N ALA A 62 -0.14 -5.32 33.26
CA ALA A 62 0.44 -4.11 32.65
C ALA A 62 1.90 -4.28 32.18
N GLU A 63 2.45 -5.50 32.17
CA GLU A 63 3.84 -5.75 31.80
C GLU A 63 4.10 -5.84 30.28
N ASP A 64 3.10 -5.72 29.40
CA ASP A 64 3.28 -6.01 27.97
C ASP A 64 2.66 -5.03 26.96
N GLU A 65 2.40 -3.77 27.33
CA GLU A 65 2.09 -2.74 26.35
C GLU A 65 3.34 -1.91 26.02
N MET A 66 4.25 -2.48 25.22
CA MET A 66 5.16 -1.63 24.46
C MET A 66 4.28 -0.65 23.68
N PRO A 67 4.41 0.68 23.85
CA PRO A 67 3.60 1.63 23.11
C PRO A 67 3.93 1.50 21.62
N LEU A 68 3.13 0.70 20.92
CA LEU A 68 3.24 0.52 19.48
C LEU A 68 3.03 1.90 18.86
N GLY A 69 4.00 2.35 18.06
CA GLY A 69 3.85 3.59 17.33
C GLY A 69 2.59 3.50 16.46
N ALA A 70 1.62 4.38 16.70
CA ALA A 70 0.38 4.38 15.93
C ALA A 70 0.63 5.05 14.56
N LEU A 71 -0.07 4.57 13.53
CA LEU A 71 -0.05 5.15 12.18
C LEU A 71 -1.43 5.71 11.85
N GLY A 72 -1.47 6.97 11.43
CA GLY A 72 -2.68 7.65 11.00
C GLY A 72 -2.72 7.81 9.48
N THR A 73 -3.86 7.52 8.86
CA THR A 73 -4.03 7.72 7.41
C THR A 73 -4.17 9.21 7.12
N LYS A 74 -3.36 9.73 6.18
CA LYS A 74 -3.39 11.13 5.73
C LYS A 74 -4.14 11.28 4.41
N ALA A 75 -4.04 10.30 3.53
CA ALA A 75 -4.70 10.29 2.23
C ALA A 75 -4.85 8.86 1.71
N GLU A 76 -5.76 8.69 0.75
CA GLU A 76 -5.95 7.45 0.00
C GLU A 76 -5.74 7.69 -1.49
N PHE A 77 -5.37 6.64 -2.22
CA PHE A 77 -5.17 6.70 -3.67
C PHE A 77 -5.58 5.38 -4.33
N GLU A 78 -5.99 5.48 -5.60
CA GLU A 78 -6.37 4.33 -6.43
C GLU A 78 -5.37 4.05 -7.55
N GLU A 79 -4.44 4.97 -7.79
CA GLU A 79 -3.50 4.90 -8.91
C GLU A 79 -2.17 5.54 -8.51
N ILE A 80 -1.06 4.95 -8.96
CA ILE A 80 0.28 5.51 -8.87
C ILE A 80 0.89 5.60 -10.26
N VAL A 81 1.90 6.47 -10.43
CA VAL A 81 2.66 6.57 -11.68
C VAL A 81 4.12 6.27 -11.42
N ILE A 82 4.65 5.26 -12.10
CA ILE A 82 6.08 4.94 -12.10
C ILE A 82 6.74 5.76 -13.21
N TRP A 83 7.69 6.61 -12.85
CA TRP A 83 8.39 7.51 -13.78
C TRP A 83 9.81 7.03 -14.07
N GLY A 84 10.13 6.81 -15.35
CA GLY A 84 11.46 6.46 -15.85
C GLY A 84 12.09 7.59 -16.67
N HIS A 85 13.43 7.67 -16.65
CA HIS A 85 14.19 8.59 -17.50
C HIS A 85 14.39 7.95 -18.90
N GLU A 86 14.09 8.70 -19.96
CA GLU A 86 14.27 8.35 -21.39
C GLU A 86 13.44 7.20 -21.98
N SER A 87 12.98 6.20 -21.21
CA SER A 87 12.07 5.14 -21.69
C SER A 87 10.85 4.97 -20.78
N VAL A 88 9.70 4.60 -21.38
CA VAL A 88 8.54 4.11 -20.60
C VAL A 88 8.99 2.86 -19.86
N ALA A 89 8.74 2.79 -18.55
CA ALA A 89 8.97 1.59 -17.76
C ALA A 89 8.33 0.38 -18.47
N ASP A 90 9.17 -0.48 -19.03
CA ASP A 90 8.73 -1.65 -19.78
C ASP A 90 8.10 -2.65 -18.81
N THR A 91 6.89 -3.10 -19.14
CA THR A 91 6.10 -4.06 -18.37
C THR A 91 6.89 -5.29 -17.99
N ASN A 92 7.73 -5.74 -18.92
CA ASN A 92 8.42 -7.00 -18.78
C ASN A 92 9.80 -6.88 -18.12
N SER A 93 10.26 -5.69 -17.76
CA SER A 93 11.61 -5.55 -17.17
C SER A 93 11.69 -4.57 -16.00
N ASP A 94 10.67 -3.73 -15.78
CA ASP A 94 10.68 -2.79 -14.67
C ASP A 94 10.34 -3.50 -13.33
N PRO A 95 11.25 -3.47 -12.34
CA PRO A 95 11.07 -4.19 -11.08
C PRO A 95 9.92 -3.62 -10.23
N HIS A 96 9.57 -2.33 -10.37
CA HIS A 96 8.48 -1.72 -9.63
C HIS A 96 7.12 -2.08 -10.21
N VAL A 97 7.02 -2.14 -11.54
CA VAL A 97 5.83 -2.65 -12.22
C VAL A 97 5.57 -4.11 -11.82
N ARG A 98 6.60 -4.96 -11.94
CA ARG A 98 6.49 -6.38 -11.56
C ARG A 98 6.15 -6.57 -10.09
N GLY A 99 6.72 -5.76 -9.20
CA GLY A 99 6.42 -5.82 -7.78
C GLY A 99 4.96 -5.46 -7.44
N VAL A 100 4.33 -4.57 -8.20
CA VAL A 100 2.92 -4.21 -7.96
C VAL A 100 1.96 -5.22 -8.59
N GLU A 101 2.22 -5.66 -9.83
CA GLU A 101 1.34 -6.58 -10.57
C GLU A 101 1.56 -8.05 -10.18
N GLU A 102 2.80 -8.54 -10.25
CA GLU A 102 3.07 -9.98 -10.13
C GLU A 102 3.13 -10.46 -8.69
N TRP A 103 3.77 -9.69 -7.80
CA TRP A 103 3.97 -10.13 -6.41
C TRP A 103 2.66 -10.21 -5.63
N MET A 104 1.73 -9.26 -5.83
CA MET A 104 0.45 -9.26 -5.13
C MET A 104 -0.40 -10.47 -5.54
N ASP A 105 -0.46 -10.78 -6.83
CA ASP A 105 -1.15 -11.98 -7.34
C ASP A 105 -0.51 -13.28 -6.84
N LEU A 106 0.83 -13.34 -6.79
CA LEU A 106 1.54 -14.50 -6.28
C LEU A 106 1.31 -14.70 -4.78
N ALA A 107 1.45 -13.64 -3.98
CA ALA A 107 1.21 -13.69 -2.54
C ALA A 107 -0.23 -14.11 -2.24
N HIS A 108 -1.20 -13.59 -3.00
CA HIS A 108 -2.59 -14.00 -2.89
C HIS A 108 -2.78 -15.51 -3.10
N LYS A 109 -2.15 -16.08 -4.14
CA LYS A 109 -2.21 -17.52 -4.42
C LYS A 109 -1.53 -18.38 -3.35
N ILE A 110 -0.39 -17.94 -2.81
CA ILE A 110 0.34 -18.66 -1.75
C ILE A 110 -0.48 -18.71 -0.45
N HIS A 111 -1.18 -17.62 -0.13
CA HIS A 111 -1.96 -17.48 1.10
C HIS A 111 -3.45 -17.80 0.94
N ALA A 112 -3.87 -18.26 -0.24
CA ALA A 112 -5.23 -18.71 -0.48
C ALA A 112 -5.47 -20.04 0.26
N TYR A 113 -6.36 -20.02 1.24
CA TYR A 113 -6.82 -21.25 1.88
C TYR A 113 -7.96 -21.86 1.05
N GLU A 114 -7.87 -23.17 0.81
CA GLU A 114 -8.98 -23.98 0.30
C GLU A 114 -10.18 -23.79 1.24
N LYS A 115 -11.25 -23.18 0.72
CA LYS A 115 -12.50 -23.07 1.47
C LYS A 115 -13.14 -24.46 1.43
N ASN A 116 -12.81 -25.29 2.41
CA ASN A 116 -13.48 -26.59 2.60
C ASN A 116 -14.99 -26.33 2.70
N SER A 117 -15.70 -26.63 1.61
CA SER A 117 -17.15 -26.57 1.57
C SER A 117 -17.65 -27.84 2.24
N GLN A 118 -18.18 -27.68 3.44
CA GLN A 118 -18.79 -28.74 4.23
C GLN A 118 -20.27 -28.87 3.89
#